data_AF-A0A3N5IMI9-F1
#
_entry.id   AF-A0A3N5IMI9-F1
#
_cell.length_a   1.000
_cell.length_b   1.000
_cell.length_c   1.000
_cell.angle_alpha   90.00
_cell.angle_beta   90.00
_cell.angle_gamma   90.00
#
_symmetry.space_group_name_H-M   'P 1'
#
loop_
_entity.id
_entity.type
_entity.pdbx_description
1 polymer ?
#
loop_
_entity_poly.entity_id
_entity_poly.type
_entity_poly.pdbx_seq_one_letter_code
_entity_poly.pdbx_strand_id
1 'polypeptide(L)'
;MTSDSERLDVIAVGAHPDDVEIACGGTLAKLVRQGYRVGIIDLTDGEPTPGSPGPPVRLAEAEAAGRALGIHSRIQLNLPNRRLFDQFENRVALATEFRRWRPRLVIGFGAKTPMASPDHYQASLLTDAAIFYSRLSKWDEYFGGLPVH
;
A
#
# COMPACT_ATOMS: atom_id res chain seq x y z
N MET A 1 -20.65 5.41 -7.52
CA MET A 1 -19.72 5.88 -8.57
C MET A 1 -18.62 6.62 -7.85
N THR A 2 -17.37 6.15 -7.91
CA THR A 2 -16.24 6.92 -7.37
C THR A 2 -16.03 8.15 -8.24
N SER A 3 -15.95 9.33 -7.64
CA SER A 3 -15.67 10.54 -8.41
C SER A 3 -14.24 10.49 -8.96
N ASP A 4 -13.97 11.13 -10.09
CA ASP A 4 -12.62 11.10 -10.69
C ASP A 4 -11.55 11.69 -9.77
N SER A 5 -11.94 12.54 -8.81
CA SER A 5 -11.05 13.10 -7.79
C SER A 5 -10.67 12.11 -6.68
N GLU A 6 -11.30 10.93 -6.61
CA GLU A 6 -10.99 9.87 -5.65
C GLU A 6 -10.14 8.75 -6.26
N ARG A 7 -9.81 8.81 -7.56
CA ARG A 7 -8.93 7.81 -8.19
C ARG A 7 -7.46 8.13 -7.95
N LEU A 8 -6.63 7.10 -7.91
CA LEU A 8 -5.17 7.22 -8.02
C LEU A 8 -4.75 6.58 -9.34
N ASP A 9 -3.80 7.19 -10.05
CA ASP A 9 -3.19 6.58 -11.23
C ASP A 9 -2.21 5.49 -10.84
N VAL A 10 -1.46 5.73 -9.76
CA VAL A 10 -0.39 4.87 -9.27
C VAL A 10 -0.54 4.66 -7.77
N ILE A 11 -0.45 3.40 -7.32
CA ILE A 11 -0.30 3.07 -5.90
C ILE A 11 0.99 2.27 -5.71
N ALA A 12 1.82 2.71 -4.76
CA ALA A 12 2.97 1.93 -4.29
C ALA A 12 2.63 1.26 -2.95
N VAL A 13 2.93 -0.03 -2.82
CA VAL A 13 2.65 -0.83 -1.62
C VAL A 13 3.97 -1.15 -0.91
N GLY A 14 4.08 -0.74 0.35
CA GLY A 14 5.17 -1.07 1.27
C GLY A 14 4.69 -1.96 2.40
N ALA A 15 5.59 -2.76 2.99
CA ALA A 15 5.23 -3.55 4.17
C ALA A 15 5.18 -2.64 5.40
N HIS A 16 6.14 -1.72 5.50
CA HIS A 16 6.32 -0.79 6.60
C HIS A 16 6.38 0.66 6.08
N PRO A 17 6.01 1.65 6.90
CA PRO A 17 6.27 3.05 6.56
C PRO A 17 7.77 3.30 6.47
N ASP A 18 8.23 3.76 5.30
CA ASP A 18 9.61 4.04 4.82
C ASP A 18 10.07 3.20 3.61
N ASP A 19 9.51 1.99 3.44
CA ASP A 19 9.91 1.04 2.40
C ASP A 19 9.84 1.65 0.99
N VAL A 20 8.72 2.32 0.72
CA VAL A 20 8.42 2.86 -0.61
C VAL A 20 9.33 4.03 -0.94
N GLU A 21 9.63 4.87 0.04
CA GLU A 21 10.54 6.00 -0.09
C GLU A 21 11.96 5.53 -0.38
N ILE A 22 12.43 4.52 0.36
CA ILE A 22 13.75 3.90 0.17
C ILE A 22 13.85 3.26 -1.21
N ALA A 23 12.84 2.49 -1.61
CA ALA A 23 12.90 1.71 -2.84
C ALA A 23 12.68 2.56 -4.10
N CYS A 24 11.75 3.52 -4.06
CA CYS A 24 11.29 4.21 -5.26
C CYS A 24 10.77 5.65 -5.05
N GLY A 25 11.09 6.31 -3.94
CA GLY A 25 10.61 7.67 -3.64
C GLY A 25 10.89 8.68 -4.77
N GLY A 26 12.08 8.63 -5.37
CA GLY A 26 12.43 9.47 -6.52
C GLY A 26 11.54 9.24 -7.76
N THR A 27 11.13 8.00 -8.00
CA THR A 27 10.18 7.64 -9.06
C THR A 27 8.79 8.20 -8.75
N LEU A 28 8.31 8.06 -7.52
CA LEU A 28 7.00 8.60 -7.12
C LEU A 28 6.94 10.12 -7.25
N ALA A 29 7.95 10.83 -6.76
CA ALA A 29 8.04 12.28 -6.90
C ALA A 29 8.09 12.71 -8.39
N LYS A 30 8.74 11.92 -9.26
CA LYS A 30 8.75 12.17 -10.71
C LYS A 30 7.35 11.99 -11.30
N LEU A 31 6.62 10.93 -10.95
CA LEU A 31 5.27 10.67 -11.43
C LEU A 31 4.30 11.78 -10.99
N VAL A 32 4.40 12.23 -9.73
CA VAL A 32 3.64 13.38 -9.23
C VAL A 32 3.92 14.63 -10.08
N ARG A 33 5.18 14.96 -10.34
CA ARG A 33 5.55 16.12 -11.18
C ARG A 33 5.07 16.00 -12.64
N GLN A 34 4.81 14.79 -13.11
CA GLN A 34 4.23 14.54 -14.44
C GLN A 34 2.69 14.67 -14.45
N GLY A 35 2.07 14.97 -13.31
CA GLY A 35 0.62 15.16 -13.18
C GLY A 35 -0.16 13.90 -12.81
N TYR A 36 0.52 12.79 -12.52
CA TYR A 36 -0.15 11.57 -12.05
C TYR A 36 -0.58 11.71 -10.59
N ARG A 37 -1.76 11.17 -10.27
CA ARG A 37 -2.25 11.03 -8.90
C ARG A 37 -1.63 9.80 -8.27
N VAL A 38 -0.67 10.01 -7.37
CA VAL A 38 0.12 8.93 -6.75
C VAL A 38 -0.29 8.75 -5.30
N GLY A 39 -0.47 7.51 -4.85
CA GLY A 39 -0.60 7.19 -3.43
C GLY A 39 0.31 6.06 -2.96
N ILE A 40 0.38 5.92 -1.64
CA ILE A 40 1.15 4.89 -0.94
C ILE A 40 0.20 4.11 -0.03
N ILE A 41 0.36 2.79 0.01
CA ILE A 41 -0.26 1.93 1.01
C ILE A 41 0.85 1.27 1.84
N ASP A 42 0.86 1.55 3.14
CA ASP A 42 1.66 0.80 4.12
C ASP A 42 0.79 -0.32 4.67
N LEU A 43 1.24 -1.57 4.52
CA LEU A 43 0.47 -2.73 4.99
C LEU A 43 0.40 -2.77 6.52
N THR A 44 1.45 -2.33 7.20
CA THR A 44 1.55 -2.34 8.66
C THR A 44 1.87 -0.94 9.19
N ASP A 45 1.80 -0.75 10.51
CA ASP A 45 2.32 0.46 11.18
C ASP A 45 3.84 0.42 11.38
N GLY A 46 4.45 -0.71 11.05
CA GLY A 46 5.86 -1.02 11.21
C GLY A 46 6.32 -1.25 12.65
N GLU A 47 5.47 -1.17 13.67
CA GLU A 47 5.88 -1.38 15.07
C GLU A 47 5.74 -2.84 15.53
N PRO A 48 6.64 -3.38 16.37
CA PRO A 48 7.77 -2.72 17.00
C PRO A 48 8.97 -2.52 16.05
N THR A 49 9.58 -1.33 16.10
CA THR A 49 10.85 -1.01 15.44
C THR A 49 11.85 -0.37 16.41
N PRO A 50 13.08 -0.89 16.51
CA PRO A 50 14.13 -0.28 17.34
C PRO A 50 14.37 1.19 16.98
N GLY A 51 14.47 2.06 17.98
CA GLY A 51 14.73 3.49 17.79
C GLY A 51 13.49 4.32 17.45
N SER A 52 12.33 3.68 17.23
CA SER A 52 11.06 4.39 17.10
C SER A 52 10.43 4.65 18.47
N PRO A 53 9.91 5.86 18.73
CA PRO A 53 9.12 6.15 19.93
C PRO A 53 7.74 5.47 19.96
N GLY A 54 7.28 4.92 18.83
CA GLY A 54 6.02 4.19 18.70
C GLY A 54 5.15 4.64 17.52
N PRO A 55 3.96 4.03 17.36
CA PRO A 55 3.14 4.19 16.15
C PRO A 55 2.76 5.64 15.79
N PRO A 56 2.37 6.53 16.74
CA PRO A 56 1.99 7.90 16.38
C PRO A 56 3.14 8.71 15.76
N VAL A 57 4.38 8.48 16.21
CA VAL A 57 5.54 9.19 15.68
C VAL A 57 5.86 8.68 14.28
N ARG A 58 5.88 7.36 14.07
CA ARG A 58 6.07 6.79 12.73
C ARG A 58 5.01 7.23 11.74
N LEU A 59 3.75 7.30 12.15
CA LEU A 59 2.68 7.82 11.31
C LEU A 59 2.96 9.28 10.91
N ALA A 60 3.33 10.14 11.87
CA ALA A 60 3.66 11.54 11.58
C ALA A 60 4.87 11.69 10.64
N GLU A 61 5.89 10.86 10.79
CA GLU A 61 7.07 10.80 9.91
C GLU A 61 6.67 10.36 8.49
N ALA A 62 5.87 9.30 8.38
CA ALA A 62 5.36 8.77 7.13
C ALA A 62 4.50 9.80 6.39
N GLU A 63 3.63 10.52 7.09
CA GLU A 63 2.87 11.63 6.51
C GLU A 63 3.78 12.78 6.05
N ALA A 64 4.81 13.12 6.82
CA ALA A 64 5.77 14.17 6.45
C ALA A 64 6.57 13.79 5.19
N ALA A 65 7.04 12.54 5.10
CA ALA A 65 7.69 12.00 3.91
C ALA A 65 6.74 12.04 2.70
N GLY A 66 5.47 11.68 2.91
CA GLY A 66 4.44 11.76 1.88
C GLY A 66 4.26 13.18 1.32
N ARG A 67 4.15 14.17 2.21
CA ARG A 67 4.08 15.59 1.84
C ARG A 67 5.32 16.04 1.07
N ALA A 68 6.51 15.62 1.49
CA ALA A 68 7.76 15.97 0.81
C ALA A 68 7.84 15.41 -0.62
N LEU A 69 7.28 14.22 -0.87
CA LEU A 69 7.19 13.60 -2.19
C LEU A 69 6.04 14.15 -3.06
N GLY A 70 5.09 14.87 -2.45
CA GLY A 70 3.89 15.37 -3.12
C GLY A 70 2.86 14.28 -3.43
N ILE A 71 2.86 13.16 -2.70
CA ILE A 71 1.84 12.11 -2.89
C ILE A 71 0.46 12.63 -2.46
N HIS A 72 -0.58 12.11 -3.11
CA HIS A 72 -1.95 12.59 -2.96
C HIS A 72 -2.71 11.88 -1.84
N SER A 73 -2.31 10.65 -1.52
CA SER A 73 -2.92 9.84 -0.47
C SER A 73 -1.91 8.86 0.11
N ARG A 74 -1.93 8.67 1.43
CA ARG A 74 -1.19 7.62 2.14
C ARG A 74 -2.17 6.87 3.02
N ILE A 75 -2.18 5.54 2.91
CA ILE A 75 -3.14 4.68 3.60
C ILE A 75 -2.35 3.66 4.42
N GLN A 76 -2.75 3.45 5.67
CA GLN A 76 -2.17 2.42 6.52
C GLN A 76 -3.23 1.36 6.81
N LEU A 77 -2.97 0.09 6.43
CA LEU A 77 -3.93 -1.01 6.63
C LEU A 77 -3.92 -1.57 8.07
N ASN A 78 -2.94 -1.18 8.89
CA ASN A 78 -2.79 -1.65 10.27
C ASN A 78 -2.70 -3.17 10.41
N LEU A 79 -2.15 -3.86 9.40
CA LEU A 79 -1.86 -5.29 9.52
C LEU A 79 -0.72 -5.51 10.53
N PRO A 80 -0.68 -6.65 11.24
CA PRO A 80 0.31 -6.86 12.30
C PRO A 80 1.74 -6.95 11.75
N ASN A 81 2.60 -5.98 12.06
CA ASN A 81 4.03 -6.03 11.72
C ASN A 81 4.74 -7.20 12.42
N ARG A 82 5.78 -7.75 11.76
CA ARG A 82 6.49 -9.01 12.10
C ARG A 82 5.62 -10.27 12.08
N ARG A 83 4.33 -10.11 11.81
CA ARG A 83 3.30 -11.15 11.71
C ARG A 83 2.43 -10.90 10.48
N LEU A 84 3.02 -10.26 9.45
CA LEU A 84 2.36 -10.04 8.19
C LEU A 84 2.36 -11.37 7.44
N PHE A 85 1.19 -11.93 7.21
CA PHE A 85 1.04 -13.17 6.45
C PHE A 85 0.13 -12.95 5.26
N ASP A 86 0.48 -13.62 4.16
CA ASP A 86 -0.40 -13.79 3.02
C ASP A 86 -1.56 -14.73 3.41
N GLN A 87 -2.65 -14.13 3.85
CA GLN A 87 -3.87 -14.79 4.29
C GLN A 87 -5.10 -14.11 3.71
N PHE A 88 -6.23 -14.81 3.73
CA PHE A 88 -7.45 -14.40 3.07
C PHE A 88 -7.88 -12.97 3.43
N GLU A 89 -7.93 -12.66 4.72
CA GLU A 89 -8.40 -11.39 5.26
C GLU A 89 -7.50 -10.23 4.82
N ASN A 90 -6.18 -10.45 4.80
CA ASN A 90 -5.20 -9.45 4.40
C ASN A 90 -5.26 -9.18 2.89
N ARG A 91 -5.49 -10.22 2.07
CA ARG A 91 -5.71 -10.09 0.63
C ARG A 91 -6.96 -9.27 0.34
N VAL A 92 -8.06 -9.55 1.04
CA VAL A 92 -9.32 -8.80 0.91
C VAL A 92 -9.13 -7.35 1.34
N ALA A 93 -8.42 -7.09 2.44
CA ALA A 93 -8.15 -5.74 2.92
C ALA A 93 -7.42 -4.88 1.88
N LEU A 94 -6.32 -5.39 1.30
CA LEU A 94 -5.59 -4.66 0.27
C LEU A 94 -6.38 -4.55 -1.05
N ALA A 95 -7.08 -5.60 -1.46
CA ALA A 95 -7.92 -5.58 -2.65
C ALA A 95 -9.10 -4.60 -2.53
N THR A 96 -9.61 -4.39 -1.32
CA THR A 96 -10.64 -3.37 -1.02
C THR A 96 -10.11 -1.97 -1.33
N GLU A 97 -8.88 -1.66 -0.93
CA GLU A 97 -8.26 -0.38 -1.28
C GLU A 97 -8.02 -0.25 -2.79
N PHE A 98 -7.64 -1.33 -3.48
CA PHE A 98 -7.56 -1.28 -4.94
C PHE A 98 -8.92 -1.02 -5.60
N ARG A 99 -10.02 -1.63 -5.13
CA ARG A 99 -11.37 -1.31 -5.63
C ARG A 99 -11.78 0.13 -5.35
N ARG A 100 -11.41 0.67 -4.18
CA ARG A 100 -11.69 2.05 -3.77
C ARG A 100 -10.97 3.06 -4.66
N TRP A 101 -9.65 2.95 -4.77
CA TRP A 101 -8.80 3.95 -5.40
C TRP A 101 -8.57 3.73 -6.90
N ARG A 102 -8.88 2.53 -7.39
CA ARG A 102 -8.80 2.14 -8.80
C ARG A 102 -7.47 2.47 -9.50
N PRO A 103 -6.31 2.08 -8.93
CA PRO A 103 -5.01 2.32 -9.55
C PRO A 103 -4.90 1.69 -10.93
N ARG A 104 -4.24 2.38 -11.87
CA ARG A 104 -3.87 1.82 -13.18
C ARG A 104 -2.53 1.10 -13.13
N LEU A 105 -1.65 1.56 -12.25
CA LEU A 105 -0.35 0.96 -11.97
C LEU A 105 -0.22 0.68 -10.47
N VAL A 106 0.22 -0.53 -10.15
CA VAL A 106 0.61 -0.91 -8.78
C VAL A 106 2.10 -1.19 -8.77
N ILE A 107 2.82 -0.57 -7.83
CA ILE A 107 4.25 -0.80 -7.58
C ILE A 107 4.34 -1.56 -6.25
N GLY A 108 5.07 -2.67 -6.21
CA GLY A 108 5.28 -3.45 -5.00
C GLY A 108 6.62 -4.19 -5.03
N PHE A 109 6.87 -5.01 -4.01
CA PHE A 109 8.07 -5.85 -3.94
C PHE A 109 8.09 -6.92 -5.03
N GLY A 110 9.22 -7.05 -5.72
CA GLY A 110 9.37 -7.99 -6.84
C GLY A 110 9.77 -9.43 -6.45
N ALA A 111 10.73 -9.60 -5.54
CA ALA A 111 11.19 -10.91 -5.12
C ALA A 111 11.70 -10.90 -3.68
N LYS A 112 11.82 -12.10 -3.09
CA LYS A 112 12.44 -12.26 -1.77
C LYS A 112 13.89 -11.78 -1.82
N THR A 113 14.21 -10.83 -0.96
CA THR A 113 15.60 -10.39 -0.74
C THR A 113 16.20 -11.21 0.42
N PRO A 114 17.36 -11.88 0.23
CA PRO A 114 18.01 -12.61 1.32
C PRO A 114 18.26 -11.72 2.54
N MET A 115 17.97 -12.25 3.74
CA MET A 115 18.12 -11.55 5.03
C MET A 115 17.28 -10.29 5.24
N ALA A 116 16.47 -9.87 4.26
CA ALA A 116 15.50 -8.80 4.46
C ALA A 116 14.34 -9.27 5.36
N SER A 117 13.52 -8.31 5.80
CA SER A 117 12.33 -8.61 6.58
C SER A 117 11.43 -9.64 5.87
N PRO A 118 10.95 -10.70 6.54
CA PRO A 118 10.02 -11.65 5.95
C PRO A 118 8.72 -10.97 5.52
N ASP A 119 8.33 -9.87 6.16
CA ASP A 119 7.17 -9.06 5.79
C ASP A 119 7.28 -8.52 4.37
N HIS A 120 8.47 -8.23 3.84
CA HIS A 120 8.61 -7.74 2.45
C HIS A 120 8.21 -8.83 1.45
N TYR A 121 8.53 -10.09 1.74
CA TYR A 121 8.11 -11.21 0.90
C TYR A 121 6.60 -11.45 1.02
N GLN A 122 6.04 -11.34 2.22
CA GLN A 122 4.60 -11.47 2.44
C GLN A 122 3.82 -10.33 1.78
N ALA A 123 4.36 -9.11 1.79
CA ALA A 123 3.82 -7.95 1.06
C ALA A 123 3.82 -8.16 -0.45
N SER A 124 4.87 -8.78 -1.01
CA SER A 124 4.91 -9.18 -2.43
C SER A 124 3.75 -10.12 -2.78
N LEU A 125 3.60 -11.21 -2.02
CA LEU A 125 2.53 -12.19 -2.22
C LEU A 125 1.13 -11.56 -2.06
N LEU A 126 0.94 -10.76 -1.03
CA LEU A 126 -0.31 -10.04 -0.77
C LEU A 126 -0.66 -9.08 -1.92
N THR A 127 0.32 -8.33 -2.42
CA THR A 127 0.10 -7.37 -3.52
C THR A 127 -0.38 -8.07 -4.78
N ASP A 128 0.28 -9.15 -5.17
CA ASP A 128 -0.10 -9.95 -6.34
C ASP A 128 -1.50 -10.57 -6.17
N ALA A 129 -1.76 -11.18 -5.02
CA ALA A 129 -3.07 -11.78 -4.74
C ALA A 129 -4.19 -10.74 -4.68
N ALA A 130 -3.94 -9.57 -4.08
CA ALA A 130 -4.91 -8.49 -3.98
C ALA A 130 -5.26 -7.87 -5.33
N ILE A 131 -4.30 -7.77 -6.25
CA ILE A 131 -4.58 -7.34 -7.64
C ILE A 131 -5.60 -8.31 -8.28
N PHE A 132 -5.39 -9.62 -8.14
CA PHE A 132 -6.35 -10.61 -8.64
C PHE A 132 -7.71 -10.51 -7.93
N TYR A 133 -7.72 -10.43 -6.61
CA TYR A 133 -8.95 -10.37 -5.79
C TYR A 133 -9.80 -9.14 -6.09
N SER A 134 -9.16 -8.00 -6.36
CA SER A 134 -9.87 -6.76 -6.70
C SER A 134 -10.75 -6.89 -7.95
N ARG A 135 -10.49 -7.89 -8.81
CA ARG A 135 -11.17 -8.15 -10.09
C ARG A 135 -12.22 -9.28 -10.01
N LEU A 136 -12.41 -9.90 -8.86
CA LEU A 136 -13.36 -11.00 -8.69
C LEU A 136 -14.82 -10.49 -8.70
N SER A 137 -15.54 -10.73 -9.80
CA SER A 137 -16.85 -10.12 -10.05
C SER A 137 -18.06 -10.76 -9.35
N LYS A 138 -17.85 -11.79 -8.53
CA LYS A 138 -18.91 -12.51 -7.79
C LYS A 138 -18.65 -12.56 -6.27
N TRP A 139 -17.90 -11.59 -5.78
CA TRP A 139 -17.32 -11.59 -4.42
C TRP A 139 -17.72 -10.35 -3.62
N ASP A 140 -18.81 -9.69 -4.01
CA ASP A 140 -19.19 -8.37 -3.48
C ASP A 140 -19.43 -8.36 -1.96
N GLU A 141 -19.77 -9.52 -1.37
CA GLU A 141 -19.93 -9.68 0.09
C GLU A 141 -18.67 -9.34 0.88
N TYR A 142 -17.47 -9.49 0.29
CA TYR A 142 -16.19 -9.22 0.94
C TYR A 142 -15.70 -7.77 0.75
N PHE A 143 -16.32 -7.00 -0.15
CA PHE A 143 -15.81 -5.70 -0.59
C PHE A 143 -16.72 -4.53 -0.24
N GLY A 144 -17.68 -4.73 0.68
CA GLY A 144 -18.54 -3.66 1.19
C GLY A 144 -19.32 -2.92 0.09
N GLY A 145 -19.70 -3.63 -0.99
CA GLY A 145 -20.40 -3.05 -2.14
C GLY A 145 -19.54 -2.17 -3.06
N LEU A 146 -18.21 -2.14 -2.89
CA LEU A 146 -17.33 -1.45 -3.82
C LEU A 146 -17.36 -2.13 -5.21
N PRO A 147 -17.45 -1.34 -6.30
CA PRO A 147 -17.45 -1.89 -7.64
C PRO A 147 -16.15 -2.63 -7.93
N VAL A 148 -16.24 -3.68 -8.74
CA VAL A 148 -15.09 -4.44 -9.25
C VAL A 148 -14.10 -3.49 -9.93
N HIS A 149 -12.80 -3.69 -9.68
CA HIS A 149 -11.71 -2.91 -10.29
C HIS A 149 -11.68 -3.03 -11.81
#